data_AF-A0A926FN18-F1
#
_entry.id   AF-A0A926FN18-F1
#
_cell.length_a   1.000
_cell.length_b   1.000
_cell.length_c   1.000
_cell.angle_alpha   90.00
_cell.angle_beta   90.00
_cell.angle_gamma   90.00
#
_symmetry.space_group_name_H-M   'P 1'
#
loop_
_entity.id
_entity.type
_entity.pdbx_description
1 polymer ?
#
loop_
_entity_poly.entity_id
_entity_poly.type
_entity_poly.pdbx_seq_one_letter_code
_entity_poly.pdbx_strand_id
1 'polypeptide(L)' 'MQRGYLFLIDKPTGVTSHDVVERARRATGLPRIGHSGTLDPMATGLLLLCAGGA' A
#
# COMPACT_ATOMS: atom_id res chain seq x y z
N MET A 1 -11.90 -5.23 -19.40
CA MET A 1 -10.60 -4.58 -19.10
C MET A 1 -10.50 -4.40 -17.60
N GLN A 2 -9.52 -5.00 -16.93
CA GLN A 2 -9.31 -4.73 -15.51
C GLN A 2 -8.55 -3.42 -15.33
N ARG A 3 -9.06 -2.53 -14.48
CA ARG A 3 -8.38 -1.30 -14.07
C ARG A 3 -7.36 -1.63 -12.99
N GLY A 4 -6.14 -1.13 -13.16
CA GLY A 4 -5.10 -1.12 -12.12
C GLY A 4 -5.01 0.24 -11.47
N TYR A 5 -4.56 0.27 -10.21
CA TYR A 5 -4.36 1.50 -9.44
C TYR A 5 -2.97 1.49 -8.82
N LEU A 6 -2.35 2.67 -8.73
CA LEU A 6 -1.08 2.90 -8.04
C LEU A 6 -1.31 3.98 -7.00
N PHE A 7 -0.99 3.69 -5.74
CA PHE A 7 -1.02 4.65 -4.63
C PHE A 7 0.39 4.97 -4.20
N LEU A 8 0.69 6.27 -4.10
CA LEU A 8 1.94 6.77 -3.56
C LEU A 8 1.67 7.18 -2.11
N ILE A 9 2.15 6.37 -1.16
CA ILE A 9 1.95 6.64 0.25
C ILE A 9 3.26 7.15 0.84
N ASP A 10 3.23 8.31 1.50
CA ASP A 10 4.29 8.69 2.42
C ASP A 10 4.07 7.93 3.73
N LYS A 11 4.86 6.88 3.97
CA LYS A 11 4.71 6.00 5.13
C LYS A 11 5.26 6.73 6.37
N PRO A 12 4.45 6.93 7.43
CA PRO A 12 4.98 7.45 8.68
C PRO A 12 5.81 6.39 9.42
N THR A 13 6.56 6.83 10.41
CA THR A 13 7.25 5.91 11.34
C THR A 13 6.23 5.24 12.27
N GLY A 14 6.58 4.08 12.83
CA GLY A 14 5.75 3.35 13.78
C GLY A 14 4.65 2.48 13.17
N VAL A 15 4.58 2.39 11.83
CA VAL A 15 3.67 1.46 11.13
C VAL A 15 4.44 0.57 10.16
N THR A 16 4.02 -0.68 10.03
CA THR A 16 4.59 -1.61 9.04
C THR A 16 4.07 -1.30 7.64
N SER A 17 4.79 -1.73 6.60
CA SER A 17 4.26 -1.70 5.22
C SER A 17 2.94 -2.49 5.07
N HIS A 18 2.75 -3.54 5.88
CA HIS A 18 1.52 -4.34 5.87
C HIS A 18 0.34 -3.57 6.46
N ASP A 19 0.54 -2.81 7.55
CA ASP A 19 -0.51 -1.95 8.12
C ASP A 19 -1.01 -0.93 7.11
N VAL A 20 -0.11 -0.39 6.28
CA VAL A 20 -0.47 0.55 5.20
C VAL A 20 -1.32 -0.13 4.14
N VAL A 21 -0.99 -1.37 3.73
CA VAL A 21 -1.82 -2.15 2.80
C VAL A 21 -3.22 -2.38 3.37
N GLU A 22 -3.33 -2.78 4.64
CA GLU A 22 -4.63 -3.03 5.27
C GLU A 22 -5.47 -1.76 5.43
N ARG A 23 -4.84 -0.63 5.75
CA ARG A 23 -5.53 0.68 5.73
C ARG A 23 -6.01 1.05 4.34
N ALA A 24 -5.18 0.88 3.31
CA ALA A 24 -5.57 1.15 1.93
C ALA A 24 -6.69 0.23 1.44
N ARG A 25 -6.67 -1.06 1.84
CA ARG A 25 -7.72 -2.04 1.54
C ARG A 25 -9.06 -1.59 2.12
N ARG A 26 -9.07 -1.17 3.39
CA ARG A 26 -10.28 -0.66 4.06
C ARG A 26 -10.77 0.66 3.46
N ALA A 27 -9.86 1.57 3.11
CA ALA A 27 -10.22 2.88 2.58
C ALA A 27 -10.76 2.82 1.14
N THR A 28 -10.28 1.89 0.32
CA THR A 28 -10.62 1.81 -1.11
C THR A 28 -11.64 0.72 -1.44
N GLY A 29 -11.81 -0.28 -0.56
CA GLY A 29 -12.64 -1.45 -0.82
C GLY A 29 -12.10 -2.37 -1.93
N LEU A 30 -10.85 -2.16 -2.39
CA LEU A 30 -10.27 -2.96 -3.46
C LEU A 30 -9.87 -4.35 -2.96
N PRO A 31 -10.23 -5.43 -3.69
CA PRO A 31 -10.03 -6.81 -3.21
C PRO A 31 -8.57 -7.28 -3.26
N ARG A 32 -7.74 -6.66 -4.10
CA ARG A 32 -6.31 -7.00 -4.25
C ARG A 32 -5.47 -5.75 -4.15
N ILE A 33 -4.66 -5.66 -3.10
CA ILE A 33 -3.67 -4.60 -2.87
C ILE A 33 -2.39 -5.27 -2.34
N GLY A 34 -1.24 -4.82 -2.82
CA GLY A 34 0.08 -5.16 -2.29
C GLY A 34 1.05 -3.98 -2.40
N HIS A 35 2.24 -4.09 -1.82
CA HIS A 35 3.28 -3.06 -1.89
C HIS A 35 4.46 -3.51 -2.77
N SER A 36 5.16 -2.56 -3.41
CA SER A 36 6.33 -2.84 -4.27
C SER A 36 7.64 -2.58 -3.53
N GLY A 37 7.85 -3.30 -2.43
CA GLY A 37 8.99 -3.13 -1.52
C GLY A 37 8.56 -2.86 -0.08
N THR A 38 9.30 -3.42 0.88
CA THR A 38 9.04 -3.23 2.31
C THR A 38 9.87 -2.06 2.84
N LEU A 39 9.29 -1.32 3.77
CA LEU A 39 9.99 -0.37 4.62
C LEU A 39 9.90 -0.86 6.05
N ASP A 40 11.01 -0.79 6.78
CA ASP A 40 11.02 -1.12 8.21
C ASP A 40 10.01 -0.25 8.97
N PRO A 41 9.48 -0.72 10.11
CA PRO A 41 8.51 0.04 10.91
C PRO A 41 9.02 1.44 11.27
N MET A 42 10.32 1.57 11.53
CA MET A 42 10.99 2.82 11.88
C MET A 42 11.30 3.73 10.69
N ALA A 43 11.32 3.20 9.45
CA ALA A 43 11.60 3.97 8.25
C ALA A 43 10.41 4.85 7.84
N THR A 44 10.68 5.98 7.20
CA THR A 44 9.68 6.86 6.58
C THR A 44 9.91 6.98 5.08
N GLY A 45 8.94 7.52 4.35
CA GLY A 45 9.09 7.86 2.93
C GLY A 45 8.18 7.06 2.01
N LEU A 46 8.49 7.10 0.71
CA LEU A 46 7.60 6.59 -0.32
C LEU A 46 7.43 5.07 -0.26
N LEU A 47 6.22 4.62 0.00
CA LEU A 47 5.75 3.25 -0.15
C LEU A 47 4.74 3.19 -1.30
N LEU A 48 5.10 2.47 -2.37
CA LEU A 48 4.21 2.24 -3.51
C LEU A 48 3.25 1.09 -3.22
N LEU A 49 1.95 1.32 -3.36
CA LEU A 49 0.93 0.27 -3.34
C LEU A 49 0.34 0.08 -4.72
N CYS A 50 0.22 -1.18 -5.14
CA CYS A 50 -0.44 -1.58 -6.38
C CYS A 50 -1.74 -2.28 -6.04
N ALA A 51 -2.82 -1.95 -6.75
CA ALA A 51 -4.13 -2.59 -6.56
C ALA A 51 -4.85 -2.89 -7.87
N GLY A 52 -5.79 -3.83 -7.81
CA GLY A 52 -6.47 -4.37 -8.99
C GLY A 52 -5.68 -5.51 -9.62
N GLY A 53 -5.79 -5.69 -10.93
CA GLY A 53 -4.96 -6.63 -11.70
C GLY A 53 -5.18 -8.13 -11.42
N ALA A 54 -5.86 -8.79 -12.35
CA ALA A 54 -5.88 -10.22 -12.66
C ALA A 54 -6.31 -10.36 -14.12
#